data_AF-A0A933HE13-F1
#
_entry.id   AF-A0A933HE13-F1
#
_cell.length_a   1.000
_cell.length_b   1.000
_cell.length_c   1.000
_cell.angle_alpha   90.00
_cell.angle_beta   90.00
_cell.angle_gamma   90.00
#
_symmetry.space_group_name_H-M   'P 1'
#
loop_
_entity.id
_entity.type
_entity.pdbx_description
1 polymer ?
#
loop_
_entity_poly.entity_id
_entity_poly.type
_entity_poly.pdbx_seq_one_letter_code
_entity_poly.pdbx_strand_id
1 'polypeptide(L)' 'SGKLGLKAAIKGEKYSRLKHGSKFLLKAATYHNLKIENKKGKWIMEVIFDI' A
#
# COMPACT_ATOMS: atom_id res chain seq x y z
N SER A 1 -15.64 -10.90 21.62
CA SER A 1 -15.40 -10.74 20.17
C SER A 1 -14.48 -9.55 19.97
N GLY A 2 -13.19 -9.78 19.71
CA GLY A 2 -12.19 -8.70 19.61
C GLY A 2 -12.20 -8.09 18.21
N LYS A 3 -12.48 -6.79 18.11
CA LYS A 3 -12.54 -6.08 16.83
C LYS A 3 -11.11 -5.76 16.38
N LEU A 4 -10.66 -6.33 15.27
CA LEU A 4 -9.41 -5.90 14.63
C LEU A 4 -9.62 -4.51 14.03
N GLY A 5 -8.76 -3.56 14.37
CA GLY A 5 -8.85 -2.18 13.89
C GLY A 5 -7.45 -1.61 13.67
N LEU A 6 -7.26 -0.96 12.53
CA LEU A 6 -6.02 -0.25 12.21
C LEU A 6 -6.31 1.25 12.19
N LYS A 7 -5.52 2.02 12.93
CA LYS A 7 -5.48 3.48 12.84
C LYS A 7 -4.13 3.89 12.27
N ALA A 8 -4.15 4.67 11.19
CA ALA A 8 -2.96 5.16 10.53
C ALA A 8 -3.06 6.68 10.36
N ALA A 9 -1.91 7.35 10.40
CA ALA A 9 -1.77 8.75 10.00
C ALA A 9 -0.89 8.80 8.76
N ILE A 10 -1.36 9.48 7.72
CA ILE A 10 -0.64 9.61 6.45
C ILE A 10 -0.20 11.07 6.34
N LYS A 11 1.06 11.29 5.93
CA LYS A 11 1.60 12.62 5.62
C LYS A 11 2.03 12.65 4.16
N GLY A 12 1.79 13.77 3.51
CA GLY A 12 2.15 13.99 2.11
C GLY A 12 1.86 15.42 1.69
N GLU A 13 2.03 15.69 0.41
CA GLU A 13 1.78 16.99 -0.21
C GLU A 13 0.92 16.83 -1.47
N LYS A 14 0.40 17.94 -2.00
CA LYS A 14 -0.32 17.90 -3.28
C LYS A 14 0.63 17.44 -4.38
N TYR A 15 0.21 16.42 -5.11
CA TYR A 15 0.97 15.94 -6.25
C TYR A 15 1.05 17.04 -7.33
N SER A 16 2.27 17.26 -7.82
CA SER A 16 2.57 18.15 -8.95
C SER A 16 3.52 17.43 -9.89
N ARG A 17 3.15 17.35 -11.17
CA ARG A 17 3.93 16.65 -12.19
C ARG A 17 5.33 17.24 -12.36
N LEU A 18 5.48 18.56 -12.18
CA LEU A 18 6.76 19.26 -12.27
C LEU A 18 7.73 18.86 -11.15
N LYS A 19 7.21 18.62 -9.94
CA LYS A 19 8.03 18.26 -8.77
C LYS A 19 8.23 16.75 -8.61
N HIS A 20 7.22 15.95 -8.97
CA HIS A 20 7.17 14.52 -8.66
C HIS A 20 7.37 13.59 -9.89
N GLY A 21 7.35 14.15 -11.10
CA GLY A 21 7.50 13.42 -12.37
C GLY A 21 6.27 12.60 -12.77
N SER A 22 6.24 12.09 -14.00
CA SER A 22 5.23 11.12 -14.45
C SER A 22 5.59 9.73 -13.94
N LYS A 23 5.05 9.36 -12.79
CA LYS A 23 5.14 8.00 -12.25
C LYS A 23 3.85 7.23 -12.55
N PHE A 24 3.86 5.97 -12.13
CA PHE A 24 2.76 5.03 -12.26
C PHE A 24 1.44 5.59 -11.69
N LEU A 25 0.37 5.56 -12.50
CA LEU A 25 -0.99 5.92 -12.07
C LEU A 25 -1.71 4.64 -11.62
N LEU A 26 -1.85 4.44 -10.32
CA LEU A 26 -2.59 3.31 -9.77
C LEU A 26 -4.09 3.57 -9.87
N LYS A 27 -4.81 2.77 -10.67
CA LYS A 27 -6.27 2.92 -10.87
C LYS A 27 -7.09 2.23 -9.77
N ALA A 28 -6.62 1.09 -9.25
CA ALA A 28 -7.24 0.38 -8.14
C ALA A 28 -6.21 -0.51 -7.43
N ALA A 29 -6.25 -0.52 -6.09
CA ALA A 29 -5.60 -1.58 -5.31
C ALA A 29 -6.57 -2.76 -5.26
N THR A 30 -6.19 -3.91 -5.81
CA THR A 30 -7.00 -5.13 -5.73
C THR A 30 -6.32 -6.17 -4.84
N TYR A 31 -7.09 -7.18 -4.40
CA TYR A 31 -6.55 -8.31 -3.62
C TYR A 31 -5.79 -9.33 -4.48
N HIS A 32 -5.55 -9.06 -5.76
CA HIS A 32 -4.79 -9.96 -6.62
C HIS A 32 -3.40 -10.16 -5.99
N ASN A 33 -3.19 -11.36 -5.46
CA ASN A 33 -1.94 -11.81 -4.83
C ASN A 33 -1.50 -11.04 -3.56
N LEU A 34 -2.43 -10.53 -2.74
CA LEU A 34 -2.07 -10.01 -1.40
C LEU A 34 -1.52 -11.17 -0.55
N LYS A 35 -0.24 -11.07 -0.17
CA LYS A 35 0.43 -12.07 0.65
C LYS A 35 1.04 -11.42 1.88
N ILE A 36 0.71 -11.93 3.05
CA ILE A 36 1.24 -11.46 4.34
C ILE A 36 1.87 -12.64 5.06
N GLU A 37 3.17 -12.56 5.35
CA GLU A 37 3.91 -13.62 6.04
C GLU A 37 4.70 -13.05 7.22
N ASN A 38 4.75 -13.79 8.33
CA ASN A 38 5.69 -13.53 9.42
C ASN A 38 6.90 -14.45 9.25
N LYS A 39 8.05 -13.90 8.86
CA LYS A 39 9.32 -14.63 8.75
C LYS A 39 10.24 -14.21 9.89
N LYS A 40 10.44 -15.11 10.85
CA LYS A 40 11.37 -14.92 11.98
C LYS A 40 11.11 -13.61 12.75
N GLY A 41 9.84 -13.29 13.01
CA GLY A 41 9.42 -12.09 13.73
C GLY A 41 9.28 -10.84 12.85
N LYS A 42 9.58 -10.92 11.55
CA LYS A 42 9.39 -9.81 10.60
C LYS A 42 8.16 -10.05 9.75
N TRP A 43 7.25 -9.09 9.75
CA TRP A 43 6.10 -9.09 8.84
C TRP A 43 6.53 -8.59 7.46
N ILE A 44 6.22 -9.38 6.43
CA ILE A 44 6.47 -9.07 5.02
C ILE A 44 5.13 -9.10 4.31
N MET A 45 4.86 -8.07 3.50
CA MET A 45 3.67 -8.00 2.66
C MET A 45 4.06 -7.83 1.19
N GLU A 46 3.42 -8.60 0.33
CA GLU A 46 3.52 -8.50 -1.12
C GLU A 46 2.16 -8.14 -1.69
N VAL A 47 2.11 -7.18 -2.61
CA VAL A 47 0.90 -6.72 -3.30
C VAL A 47 1.23 -6.58 -4.78
N ILE A 48 0.42 -7.20 -5.64
CA ILE A 48 0.51 -7.02 -7.09
C ILE A 48 -0.61 -6.07 -7.51
N PHE A 49 -0.23 -4.98 -8.18
CA PHE A 49 -1.18 -4.03 -8.73
C PHE A 49 -1.44 -4.35 -10.19
N ASP A 50 -2.72 -4.46 -10.55
CA ASP A 50 -3.17 -4.54 -11.94
C ASP A 50 -3.26 -3.11 -12.54
N ILE A 51 -2.92 -2.95 -13.83
CA ILE A 51 -2.60 -1.65 -14.47
C ILE A 51 -3.62 -1.27 -15.56
#